data_AF-A0A3M1JPA6-F1
#
_entry.id   AF-A0A3M1JPA6-F1
#
_cell.length_a   1.000
_cell.length_b   1.000
_cell.length_c   1.000
_cell.angle_alpha   90.00
_cell.angle_beta   90.00
_cell.angle_gamma   90.00
#
_symmetry.space_group_name_H-M   'P 1'
#
loop_
_entity.id
_entity.type
_entity.pdbx_description
1 polymer ?
#
loop_
_entity_poly.entity_id
_entity_poly.type
_entity_poly.pdbx_seq_one_letter_code
_entity_poly.pdbx_strand_id
1 'polypeptide(L)'
;MGRNTEFRIAVIPGDGIGVEVTEAAFAVAEAAVARVGGFSLRQKRLDAGAAYYAETGKDVAPGVFEAAEAADAIFLGAIGLPSVRYPDGTEISP
;
A
#
# COMPACT_ATOMS: atom_id res chain seq x y z
N MET A 1 -9.23 28.12 5.90
CA MET A 1 -8.63 26.91 5.33
C MET A 1 -9.61 26.32 4.34
N GLY A 2 -9.28 26.26 3.04
CA GLY A 2 -10.13 25.54 2.07
C GLY A 2 -10.19 24.05 2.44
N ARG A 3 -11.36 23.41 2.32
CA ARG A 3 -11.45 21.96 2.51
C ARG A 3 -10.57 21.28 1.45
N ASN A 4 -9.66 20.42 1.88
CA ASN A 4 -9.03 19.50 0.94
C ASN A 4 -10.11 18.57 0.39
N THR A 5 -10.25 18.51 -0.93
CA THR A 5 -11.28 17.73 -1.62
C THR A 5 -10.71 16.51 -2.31
N GLU A 6 -9.39 16.34 -2.31
CA GLU A 6 -8.70 15.15 -2.78
C GLU A 6 -7.73 14.65 -1.71
N PHE A 7 -7.89 13.41 -1.28
CA PHE A 7 -6.98 12.75 -0.34
C PHE A 7 -6.06 11.80 -1.09
N ARG A 8 -4.75 12.00 -0.97
CA ARG A 8 -3.71 11.17 -1.57
C ARG A 8 -3.43 10.00 -0.65
N ILE A 9 -3.63 8.78 -1.15
CA ILE A 9 -3.43 7.55 -0.39
C ILE A 9 -2.26 6.79 -0.99
N ALA A 10 -1.21 6.58 -0.22
CA ALA A 10 -0.14 5.65 -0.56
C ALA A 10 -0.65 4.23 -0.28
N VAL A 11 -0.76 3.41 -1.32
CA VAL A 11 -1.32 2.06 -1.23
C VAL A 11 -0.18 1.06 -1.40
N ILE A 12 0.07 0.26 -0.37
CA ILE A 12 1.04 -0.84 -0.39
C ILE A 12 0.23 -2.13 -0.24
N PRO A 13 -0.16 -2.80 -1.35
CA PRO A 13 -0.94 -4.04 -1.26
C PRO A 13 -0.17 -5.14 -0.53
N GLY A 14 1.16 -5.16 -0.72
CA GLY A 14 2.07 -6.13 -0.14
C GLY A 14 1.94 -7.51 -0.78
N ASP A 15 1.96 -8.55 0.03
CA ASP A 15 2.07 -9.95 -0.35
C ASP A 15 0.80 -10.76 -0.09
N GLY A 16 0.66 -11.87 -0.82
CA GLY A 16 -0.38 -12.87 -0.61
C GLY A 16 -1.78 -12.25 -0.61
N ILE A 17 -2.56 -12.54 0.45
CA ILE A 17 -3.93 -12.04 0.59
C ILE A 17 -4.00 -10.51 0.65
N GLY A 18 -2.90 -9.83 0.96
CA GLY A 18 -2.81 -8.37 1.03
C GLY A 18 -3.27 -7.70 -0.27
N VAL A 19 -2.97 -8.31 -1.42
CA VAL A 19 -3.38 -7.82 -2.74
C VAL A 19 -4.91 -7.87 -2.88
N GLU A 20 -5.50 -9.05 -2.67
CA GLU A 20 -6.94 -9.28 -2.85
C GLU A 20 -7.79 -8.46 -1.89
N VAL A 21 -7.39 -8.36 -0.62
CA VAL A 21 -8.13 -7.58 0.38
C VAL A 21 -7.99 -6.07 0.15
N THR A 22 -6.85 -5.62 -0.40
CA THR A 22 -6.66 -4.22 -0.80
C THR A 22 -7.64 -3.84 -1.92
N GLU A 23 -7.80 -4.68 -2.94
CA GLU A 23 -8.79 -4.43 -4.01
C GLU A 23 -10.21 -4.34 -3.43
N ALA A 24 -10.58 -5.29 -2.57
CA ALA A 24 -11.90 -5.31 -1.95
C ALA A 24 -12.16 -4.06 -1.09
N ALA A 25 -11.14 -3.60 -0.34
CA ALA A 25 -11.23 -2.40 0.47
C ALA A 25 -11.46 -1.15 -0.39
N PHE A 26 -10.72 -1.00 -1.49
CA PHE A 26 -10.88 0.15 -2.38
C PHE A 26 -12.19 0.13 -3.17
N ALA A 27 -12.71 -1.05 -3.53
CA ALA A 27 -14.05 -1.16 -4.10
C ALA A 27 -15.14 -0.60 -3.15
N VAL A 28 -15.04 -0.90 -1.86
CA VAL A 28 -15.96 -0.35 -0.83
C VAL A 28 -15.72 1.14 -0.62
N ALA A 29 -14.46 1.59 -0.57
CA ALA A 29 -14.12 2.99 -0.39
C ALA A 29 -14.63 3.86 -1.55
N GLU A 30 -14.49 3.40 -2.79
CA GLU A 30 -15.01 4.08 -3.97
C GLU A 30 -16.54 4.16 -3.97
N ALA A 31 -17.23 3.09 -3.56
CA ALA A 31 -18.69 3.11 -3.40
C ALA A 31 -19.12 4.12 -2.32
N ALA A 32 -18.39 4.22 -1.21
CA ALA A 32 -18.65 5.19 -0.16
C ALA A 32 -18.42 6.63 -0.63
N VAL A 33 -17.32 6.89 -1.35
CA VAL A 33 -17.02 8.19 -1.98
C VAL A 33 -18.15 8.60 -2.92
N ALA A 34 -18.60 7.70 -3.81
CA ALA A 34 -19.69 7.97 -4.74
C ALA A 34 -21.02 8.26 -4.03
N ARG A 35 -21.28 7.59 -2.89
CA ARG A 35 -22.52 7.74 -2.13
C ARG A 35 -22.58 9.02 -1.29
N VAL A 36 -21.46 9.43 -0.71
CA VAL A 36 -21.36 10.59 0.21
C VAL A 36 -21.04 11.87 -0.57
N GLY A 37 -20.13 11.79 -1.55
CA GLY A 37 -19.68 12.92 -2.34
C GLY A 37 -18.86 13.95 -1.56
N GLY A 38 -18.38 14.97 -2.27
CA GLY A 38 -17.69 16.13 -1.68
C GLY A 38 -16.19 15.93 -1.39
N PHE A 39 -15.64 14.76 -1.73
CA PHE A 39 -14.21 14.46 -1.73
C PHE A 39 -13.88 13.33 -2.73
N SER A 40 -12.60 13.13 -3.04
CA SER A 40 -12.05 12.02 -3.82
C SER A 40 -10.87 11.36 -3.12
N LEU A 41 -10.56 10.13 -3.51
CA LEU A 41 -9.37 9.39 -3.08
C LEU A 41 -8.46 9.20 -4.30
N ARG A 42 -7.24 9.76 -4.23
CA ARG A 42 -6.21 9.57 -5.25
C ARG A 42 -5.21 8.53 -4.77
N GLN A 43 -5.31 7.33 -5.31
CA GLN A 43 -4.44 6.21 -4.95
C GLN A 43 -3.10 6.32 -5.68
N LYS A 44 -1.99 6.05 -4.98
CA LYS A 44 -0.68 5.77 -5.56
C LYS A 44 -0.22 4.42 -5.05
N ARG A 45 -0.18 3.41 -5.94
CA ARG A 45 0.32 2.08 -5.60
C ARG A 45 1.85 2.08 -5.52
N LEU A 46 2.37 1.43 -4.50
CA LEU A 46 3.77 1.38 -4.14
C LEU A 46 4.15 -0.07 -3.82
N ASP A 47 5.31 -0.49 -4.30
CA ASP A 47 5.78 -1.86 -4.14
C ASP A 47 6.68 -1.99 -2.91
N ALA A 48 6.30 -2.88 -2.02
CA ALA A 48 7.09 -3.31 -0.86
C ALA A 48 6.62 -4.70 -0.44
N GLY A 49 7.51 -5.48 0.16
CA GLY A 49 7.20 -6.79 0.72
C GLY A 49 8.14 -7.91 0.28
N ALA A 50 7.80 -9.12 0.71
CA ALA A 50 8.57 -10.32 0.50
C ALA A 50 8.66 -10.73 -0.97
N ALA A 51 7.59 -10.56 -1.76
CA ALA A 51 7.61 -10.83 -3.20
C ALA A 51 8.58 -9.88 -3.92
N TYR A 52 8.51 -8.58 -3.61
CA TYR A 52 9.41 -7.58 -4.16
C TYR A 52 10.88 -7.83 -3.77
N TYR A 53 11.12 -8.27 -2.53
CA TYR A 53 12.43 -8.74 -2.08
C TYR A 53 12.93 -9.96 -2.87
N ALA A 54 12.09 -10.96 -3.07
CA ALA A 54 12.46 -12.16 -3.82
C ALA A 54 12.86 -11.85 -5.28
N GLU A 55 12.22 -10.85 -5.89
CA GLU A 55 12.49 -10.42 -7.26
C GLU A 55 13.71 -9.50 -7.38
N THR A 56 13.93 -8.60 -6.42
CA THR A 56 14.86 -7.46 -6.58
C THR A 56 16.01 -7.43 -5.57
N GLY A 57 15.92 -8.21 -4.50
CA GLY A 57 16.83 -8.14 -3.34
C GLY A 57 16.61 -6.93 -2.43
N LYS A 58 15.57 -6.12 -2.68
CA LYS A 58 15.14 -4.99 -1.84
C LYS A 58 13.73 -5.25 -1.32
N ASP A 59 13.48 -4.96 -0.06
CA ASP A 59 12.17 -5.10 0.58
C ASP A 59 11.21 -3.93 0.27
N VAL A 60 11.75 -2.78 -0.15
CA VAL A 60 10.99 -1.59 -0.56
C VAL A 60 11.49 -1.05 -1.90
N ALA A 61 10.56 -0.68 -2.79
CA ALA A 61 10.91 -0.02 -4.03
C ALA A 61 11.46 1.41 -3.81
N PRO A 62 12.39 1.89 -4.65
CA PRO A 62 12.86 3.27 -4.56
C PRO A 62 11.70 4.27 -4.64
N GLY A 63 11.68 5.28 -3.77
CA GLY A 63 10.65 6.32 -3.79
C GLY A 63 9.38 6.00 -2.98
N VAL A 64 9.27 4.82 -2.36
CA VAL A 64 8.08 4.48 -1.53
C VAL A 64 8.00 5.37 -0.30
N PHE A 65 9.09 5.57 0.44
CA PHE A 65 9.08 6.38 1.67
C PHE A 65 8.73 7.84 1.38
N GLU A 66 9.31 8.42 0.33
CA GLU A 66 9.02 9.79 -0.11
C GLU A 66 7.57 9.93 -0.58
N ALA A 67 7.04 8.90 -1.25
CA ALA A 67 5.65 8.87 -1.67
C ALA A 67 4.67 8.73 -0.50
N ALA A 68 5.05 7.93 0.51
CA ALA A 68 4.27 7.72 1.72
C ALA A 68 4.26 8.98 2.59
N GLU A 69 5.40 9.64 2.75
CA GLU A 69 5.53 10.93 3.46
C GLU A 69 4.72 12.04 2.77
N ALA A 70 4.69 12.05 1.44
CA ALA A 70 3.92 13.02 0.68
C ALA A 70 2.41 12.73 0.65
N ALA A 71 1.97 11.54 1.07
CA ALA A 71 0.56 11.14 1.09
C ALA A 71 -0.14 11.65 2.35
N ASP A 72 -1.48 11.72 2.29
CA ASP A 72 -2.29 12.11 3.44
C ASP A 72 -2.56 10.90 4.36
N ALA A 73 -2.44 9.67 3.83
CA ALA A 73 -2.49 8.41 4.59
C ALA A 73 -1.78 7.27 3.83
N ILE A 74 -1.44 6.21 4.57
CA ILE A 74 -0.95 4.93 4.03
C ILE A 74 -2.03 3.87 4.22
N PHE A 75 -2.33 3.12 3.16
CA PHE A 75 -3.10 1.88 3.22
C PHE A 75 -2.14 0.72 2.98
N LEU A 76 -1.83 -0.03 4.03
CA LEU A 76 -1.00 -1.23 3.96
C LEU A 76 -1.90 -2.47 4.02
N GLY A 77 -1.74 -3.38 3.06
CA GLY A 77 -2.39 -4.69 3.05
C GLY A 77 -1.72 -5.65 4.04
N ALA A 78 -1.09 -6.70 3.52
CA ALA A 78 -0.33 -7.67 4.32
C ALA A 78 1.06 -7.82 3.72
N ILE A 79 2.09 -8.00 4.55
CA ILE A 79 3.45 -8.26 4.09
C ILE A 79 3.97 -9.54 4.72
N GLY A 80 4.68 -10.34 3.93
CA GLY A 80 5.32 -11.57 4.35
C GLY A 80 4.94 -12.76 3.48
N LEU A 81 5.93 -13.60 3.19
CA LEU A 81 5.75 -14.91 2.56
C LEU A 81 6.58 -15.93 3.36
N PRO A 82 6.02 -17.06 3.82
CA PRO A 82 6.75 -18.02 4.66
C PRO A 82 8.06 -18.54 4.04
N SER A 83 8.09 -18.66 2.71
CA SER A 83 9.25 -19.15 1.96
C SER A 83 10.32 -18.10 1.68
N VAL A 84 10.08 -16.83 2.05
CA VAL A 84 11.00 -15.72 1.80
C VAL A 84 11.44 -15.12 3.13
N ARG A 85 12.75 -15.13 3.36
CA ARG A 85 13.41 -14.71 4.61
C ARG A 85 14.72 -14.03 4.28
N TYR A 86 15.19 -13.20 5.21
CA TYR A 86 16.57 -12.71 5.22
C TYR A 86 17.55 -13.87 5.46
N PRO A 87 18.86 -13.70 5.15
CA PRO A 87 19.87 -14.74 5.38
C PRO A 87 20.00 -15.19 6.85
N ASP A 88 19.61 -14.33 7.79
CA ASP A 88 19.58 -14.63 9.23
C ASP A 88 18.30 -15.36 9.68
N GLY A 89 17.39 -15.64 8.74
CA GLY A 89 16.12 -16.33 8.98
C GLY A 89 14.97 -15.43 9.42
N THR A 90 15.18 -14.11 9.53
CA THR A 90 14.10 -13.17 9.89
C THR A 90 13.12 -12.93 8.74
N GLU A 91 11.89 -12.55 9.08
CA GLU A 91 10.85 -12.26 8.09
C GLU A 91 11.13 -10.93 7.37
N ILE A 92 10.70 -10.83 6.11
CA ILE A 92 10.76 -9.56 5.38
C ILE A 92 9.68 -8.63 5.94
N SER A 93 10.10 -7.56 6.62
CA SER A 93 9.21 -6.54 7.21
C SER A 93 9.77 -5.14 6.94
N PRO A 94 9.41 -4.52 5.80
CA PRO A 94 9.84 -3.19 5.42
C PRO A 94 9.13 -2.05 6.16
#